data_AF-A0AAN6ECK9-F1
#
_entry.id   AF-A0AAN6ECK9-F1
#
_cell.length_a   1.000
_cell.length_b   1.000
_cell.length_c   1.000
_cell.angle_alpha   90.00
_cell.angle_beta   90.00
_cell.angle_gamma   90.00
#
_symmetry.space_group_name_H-M   'P 1'
#
loop_
_entity.id
_entity.type
_entity.pdbx_description
1 polymer ?
#
loop_
_entity_poly.entity_id
_entity_poly.type
_entity_poly.pdbx_seq_one_letter_code
_entity_poly.pdbx_strand_id
1 'polypeptide(L)'
;MVLDVADSIPARYIEDFGASLTLAALTTYMGSLSRAGWGIGEAQGKYFALFELAFITCKTVDDIVVDFTSFVDACNLTPDQRLRIVKHTQVASSGTSRESFVLAVGALEKQSDLELLCSLVAEGTTVEIRRNAAAALGQFCTRARDGGRLSITWEHSAILALSQGLEDHSVDNRGDVGSWVRKQSLHSLARIFATDSQTFQRLNERDDELAIRLLGQILCSTTEKIDRLRVAAGHMLEILLYEQR
;
A
#
# COMPACT_ATOMS: atom_id res chain seq x y z
N MET A 1 -19.51 21.25 16.57
CA MET A 1 -20.63 20.35 16.25
C MET A 1 -20.23 19.19 15.36
N VAL A 2 -19.63 19.43 14.18
CA VAL A 2 -19.22 18.33 13.28
C VAL A 2 -17.96 17.63 13.77
N LEU A 3 -16.95 18.35 14.27
CA LEU A 3 -15.74 17.70 14.82
C LEU A 3 -16.03 16.83 16.06
N ASP A 4 -17.12 17.13 16.78
CA ASP A 4 -17.49 16.49 18.06
C ASP A 4 -18.26 15.18 17.88
N VAL A 5 -18.59 14.77 16.65
CA VAL A 5 -19.34 13.52 16.40
C VAL A 5 -18.56 12.33 16.96
N ALA A 6 -17.24 12.30 16.75
CA ALA A 6 -16.37 11.27 17.32
C ALA A 6 -16.25 11.36 18.86
N ASP A 7 -16.52 12.52 19.45
CA ASP A 7 -16.54 12.72 20.91
C ASP A 7 -17.85 12.23 21.54
N SER A 8 -18.92 12.21 20.77
CA SER A 8 -20.24 11.77 21.22
C SER A 8 -20.41 10.26 21.24
N ILE A 9 -19.50 9.49 20.63
CA ILE A 9 -19.58 8.02 20.58
C ILE A 9 -19.11 7.42 21.90
N PRO A 10 -19.95 6.65 22.62
CA PRO A 10 -19.54 5.99 23.86
C PRO A 10 -18.43 4.96 23.62
N ALA A 11 -17.44 4.91 24.52
CA ALA A 11 -16.25 4.03 24.41
C ALA A 11 -16.59 2.57 24.12
N ARG A 12 -17.65 2.02 24.72
CA ARG A 12 -18.14 0.66 24.46
C ARG A 12 -18.38 0.33 22.97
N TYR A 13 -18.77 1.32 22.15
CA TYR A 13 -19.01 1.08 20.72
C TYR A 13 -17.72 1.07 19.89
N ILE A 14 -16.60 1.45 20.49
CA ILE A 14 -15.26 1.50 19.90
C ILE A 14 -14.40 0.33 20.44
N GLU A 15 -14.69 -0.14 21.65
CA GLU A 15 -13.91 -1.16 22.35
C GLU A 15 -14.54 -2.56 22.33
N ASP A 16 -15.87 -2.68 22.25
CA ASP A 16 -16.58 -3.96 22.39
C ASP A 16 -17.12 -4.53 21.05
N PHE A 17 -18.07 -5.47 21.15
CA PHE A 17 -18.72 -6.11 20.01
C PHE A 17 -19.34 -5.09 19.05
N GLY A 18 -18.93 -5.15 17.78
CA GLY A 18 -19.35 -4.19 16.74
C GLY A 18 -18.37 -3.04 16.52
N ALA A 19 -17.28 -2.96 17.30
CA ALA A 19 -16.25 -1.93 17.16
C ALA A 19 -15.73 -1.74 15.74
N SER A 20 -15.56 -2.82 14.96
CA SER A 20 -15.07 -2.73 13.58
C SER A 20 -15.96 -1.88 12.68
N LEU A 21 -17.29 -1.98 12.81
CA LEU A 21 -18.23 -1.19 12.01
C LEU A 21 -18.21 0.28 12.43
N THR A 22 -18.20 0.54 13.74
CA THR A 22 -18.11 1.90 14.28
C THR A 22 -16.79 2.57 13.87
N LEU A 23 -15.67 1.85 13.98
CA LEU A 23 -14.35 2.33 13.61
C LEU A 23 -14.26 2.63 12.12
N ALA A 24 -14.74 1.73 11.25
CA ALA A 24 -14.78 1.98 9.81
C ALA A 24 -15.61 3.23 9.47
N ALA A 25 -16.79 3.39 10.09
CA ALA A 25 -17.62 4.57 9.89
C ALA A 25 -16.93 5.86 10.39
N LEU A 26 -16.25 5.80 11.53
CA LEU A 26 -15.50 6.93 12.08
C LEU A 26 -14.31 7.32 11.21
N THR A 27 -13.56 6.35 10.69
CA THR A 27 -12.45 6.64 9.77
C THR A 27 -12.95 7.25 8.47
N THR A 28 -14.08 6.77 7.92
CA THR A 28 -14.70 7.35 6.72
C THR A 28 -15.22 8.75 6.94
N TYR A 29 -15.80 9.01 8.11
CA TYR A 29 -16.16 10.34 8.51
C TYR A 29 -14.95 11.28 8.56
N MET A 30 -13.86 10.87 9.22
CA MET A 30 -12.63 11.68 9.34
C MET A 30 -11.93 11.88 7.99
N GLY A 31 -11.87 10.86 7.15
CA GLY A 31 -11.36 10.97 5.78
C GLY A 31 -12.16 11.98 4.98
N SER A 32 -13.49 11.98 5.12
CA SER A 32 -14.38 12.94 4.44
C SER A 32 -14.16 14.37 4.94
N LEU A 33 -13.99 14.58 6.25
CA LEU A 33 -13.64 15.89 6.80
C LEU A 33 -12.29 16.38 6.29
N SER A 34 -11.30 15.49 6.23
CA SER A 34 -9.95 15.79 5.73
C SER A 34 -10.00 16.20 4.25
N ARG A 35 -10.72 15.46 3.40
CA ARG A 35 -10.94 15.81 1.98
C ARG A 35 -11.67 17.14 1.80
N ALA A 36 -12.60 17.46 2.70
CA ALA A 36 -13.33 18.71 2.66
C ALA A 36 -12.51 19.91 3.16
N GLY A 37 -11.27 19.69 3.64
CA GLY A 37 -10.41 20.75 4.19
C GLY A 37 -10.89 21.28 5.54
N TRP A 38 -11.67 20.50 6.29
CA TRP A 38 -12.14 20.92 7.60
C TRP A 38 -10.98 20.84 8.58
N GLY A 39 -10.69 21.95 9.28
CA GLY A 39 -9.54 22.04 10.18
C GLY A 39 -9.65 21.07 11.35
N ILE A 40 -8.95 19.94 11.26
CA ILE A 40 -8.90 18.91 12.32
C ILE A 40 -7.78 19.17 13.35
N GLY A 41 -7.19 20.38 13.36
CA GLY A 41 -5.95 20.72 14.08
C GLY A 41 -5.87 20.21 15.52
N GLU A 42 -6.77 20.62 16.41
CA GLU A 42 -6.74 20.19 17.82
C GLU A 42 -7.16 18.72 18.00
N ALA A 43 -7.95 18.17 17.08
CA ALA A 43 -8.46 16.80 17.12
C ALA A 43 -7.52 15.78 16.45
N GLN A 44 -6.45 16.22 15.79
CA GLN A 44 -5.57 15.38 14.96
C GLN A 44 -5.02 14.17 15.74
N GLY A 45 -4.57 14.38 16.98
CA GLY A 45 -4.04 13.31 17.81
C GLY A 45 -5.08 12.22 18.10
N LYS A 46 -6.34 12.63 18.35
CA LYS A 46 -7.45 11.71 18.59
C LYS A 46 -7.85 10.96 17.33
N TYR A 47 -7.93 11.66 16.19
CA TYR A 47 -8.32 11.05 14.92
C TYR A 47 -7.30 10.00 14.47
N PHE A 48 -6.00 10.30 14.65
CA PHE A 48 -4.95 9.33 14.41
C PHE A 48 -5.11 8.07 15.28
N ALA A 49 -5.42 8.22 16.56
CA ALA A 49 -5.64 7.07 17.46
C ALA A 49 -6.82 6.18 17.00
N LEU A 50 -7.85 6.78 16.38
CA LEU A 50 -8.97 6.03 15.82
C LEU A 50 -8.59 5.27 14.54
N PHE A 51 -7.72 5.83 13.69
CA PHE A 51 -7.12 5.09 12.58
C PHE A 51 -6.23 3.94 13.08
N GLU A 52 -5.38 4.16 14.08
CA GLU A 52 -4.57 3.11 14.69
C GLU A 52 -5.46 1.95 15.18
N LEU A 53 -6.53 2.27 15.90
CA LEU A 53 -7.46 1.26 16.41
C LEU A 53 -8.24 0.58 15.28
N ALA A 54 -8.61 1.30 14.23
CA ALA A 54 -9.28 0.73 13.06
C ALA A 54 -8.37 -0.28 12.33
N PHE A 55 -7.08 0.03 12.14
CA PHE A 55 -6.11 -0.90 11.54
C PHE A 55 -5.89 -2.16 12.37
N ILE A 56 -6.04 -2.05 13.70
CA ILE A 56 -5.93 -3.20 14.61
C ILE A 56 -7.18 -4.08 14.56
N THR A 57 -8.37 -3.46 14.54
CA THR A 57 -9.65 -4.12 14.79
C THR A 57 -10.35 -4.58 13.51
N CYS A 58 -10.19 -3.86 12.40
CA CYS A 58 -10.89 -4.13 11.16
C CYS A 58 -10.17 -5.20 10.33
N LYS A 59 -10.94 -6.15 9.78
CA LYS A 59 -10.40 -7.20 8.90
C LYS A 59 -10.19 -6.71 7.46
N THR A 60 -11.05 -5.80 7.01
CA THR A 60 -10.97 -5.15 5.70
C THR A 60 -10.60 -3.71 5.94
N VAL A 61 -9.50 -3.26 5.32
CA VAL A 61 -8.90 -1.96 5.62
C VAL A 61 -8.67 -1.11 4.38
N ASP A 62 -9.07 -1.55 3.18
CA ASP A 62 -8.82 -0.80 1.94
C ASP A 62 -9.45 0.61 2.00
N ASP A 63 -10.72 0.70 2.42
CA ASP A 63 -11.41 1.99 2.61
C ASP A 63 -10.76 2.81 3.72
N ILE A 64 -10.33 2.16 4.80
CA ILE A 64 -9.63 2.81 5.93
C ILE A 64 -8.30 3.42 5.45
N VAL A 65 -7.57 2.74 4.56
CA VAL A 65 -6.31 3.25 3.99
C VAL A 65 -6.58 4.47 3.11
N VAL A 66 -7.65 4.47 2.31
CA VAL A 66 -8.05 5.64 1.50
C VAL A 66 -8.36 6.84 2.38
N ASP A 67 -9.13 6.63 3.44
CA ASP A 67 -9.50 7.68 4.38
C ASP A 67 -8.29 8.15 5.22
N PHE A 68 -7.41 7.23 5.60
CA PHE A 68 -6.16 7.54 6.29
C PHE A 68 -5.22 8.36 5.40
N THR A 69 -5.14 8.03 4.11
CA THR A 69 -4.35 8.79 3.14
C THR A 69 -4.84 10.23 3.07
N SER A 70 -6.17 10.43 2.99
CA SER A 70 -6.78 11.76 3.00
C SER A 70 -6.45 12.53 4.29
N PHE A 71 -6.43 11.84 5.43
CA PHE A 71 -6.06 12.41 6.72
C PHE A 71 -4.58 12.82 6.79
N VAL A 72 -3.68 11.98 6.27
CA VAL A 72 -2.23 12.29 6.20
C VAL A 72 -1.99 13.51 5.32
N ASP A 73 -2.65 13.59 4.16
CA ASP A 73 -2.53 14.72 3.23
C ASP A 73 -2.99 16.04 3.84
N ALA A 74 -4.08 16.01 4.61
CA ALA A 74 -4.64 17.21 5.22
C ALA A 74 -3.81 17.75 6.39
N CYS A 75 -3.17 16.87 7.18
CA CYS A 75 -2.59 17.29 8.46
C CYS A 75 -1.12 17.03 8.67
N ASN A 76 -0.49 16.19 7.86
CA ASN A 76 0.85 15.64 8.10
C ASN A 76 0.97 14.92 9.45
N LEU A 77 1.55 13.72 9.46
CA LEU A 77 1.78 13.03 10.74
C LEU A 77 2.94 13.65 11.50
N THR A 78 2.83 13.68 12.83
CA THR A 78 3.97 13.98 13.69
C THR A 78 5.04 12.87 13.57
N PRO A 79 6.31 13.15 13.89
CA PRO A 79 7.35 12.12 13.90
C PRO A 79 6.99 10.89 14.76
N ASP A 80 6.36 11.11 15.91
CA ASP A 80 5.92 10.05 16.81
C ASP A 80 4.80 9.20 16.21
N GLN A 81 3.80 9.83 15.58
CA GLN A 81 2.72 9.13 14.90
C GLN A 81 3.26 8.25 13.77
N ARG A 82 4.16 8.79 12.94
CA ARG A 82 4.83 8.01 11.90
C ARG A 82 5.62 6.84 12.47
N LEU A 83 6.37 7.07 13.55
CA LEU A 83 7.13 6.01 14.21
C LEU A 83 6.23 4.89 14.71
N ARG A 84 5.03 5.21 15.23
CA ARG A 84 4.06 4.18 15.63
C ARG A 84 3.59 3.32 14.46
N ILE A 85 3.22 3.92 13.33
CA ILE A 85 2.86 3.17 12.10
C ILE A 85 3.98 2.19 11.71
N VAL A 86 5.21 2.69 11.60
CA VAL A 86 6.37 1.86 11.22
C VAL A 86 6.65 0.78 12.26
N LYS A 87 6.58 1.09 13.56
CA LYS A 87 6.81 0.11 14.62
C LYS A 87 5.80 -1.03 14.56
N HIS A 88 4.55 -0.74 14.20
CA HIS A 88 3.51 -1.77 14.08
C HIS A 88 3.75 -2.74 12.90
N THR A 89 4.56 -2.37 11.90
CA THR A 89 4.96 -3.30 10.83
C THR A 89 6.06 -4.29 11.25
N GLN A 90 6.84 -3.97 12.29
CA GLN A 90 8.08 -4.69 12.66
C GLN A 90 7.92 -5.76 13.76
N VAL A 91 6.78 -5.85 14.44
CA VAL A 91 6.65 -6.78 15.58
C VAL A 91 6.59 -8.24 15.08
N ALA A 92 7.11 -9.21 15.85
CA ALA A 92 7.37 -10.59 15.42
C ALA A 92 6.26 -11.65 15.68
N SER A 93 5.19 -11.34 16.43
CA SER A 93 4.08 -12.30 16.75
C SER A 93 2.84 -12.26 15.82
N SER A 94 2.64 -13.26 14.97
CA SER A 94 1.50 -13.38 14.04
C SER A 94 0.14 -12.87 14.56
N GLY A 95 -0.52 -11.98 13.80
CA GLY A 95 -1.85 -11.44 14.08
C GLY A 95 -2.31 -10.43 13.02
N THR A 96 -3.61 -10.40 12.74
CA THR A 96 -4.27 -9.59 11.67
C THR A 96 -4.03 -8.08 11.77
N SER A 97 -3.54 -7.57 12.90
CA SER A 97 -3.35 -6.12 13.07
C SER A 97 -2.20 -5.54 12.25
N ARG A 98 -1.20 -6.34 11.84
CA ARG A 98 0.06 -5.80 11.27
C ARG A 98 0.03 -5.56 9.78
N GLU A 99 -0.62 -6.47 9.07
CA GLU A 99 -0.72 -6.45 7.62
C GLU A 99 -1.36 -5.12 7.17
N SER A 100 -2.35 -4.65 7.92
CA SER A 100 -3.04 -3.39 7.71
C SER A 100 -2.11 -2.17 7.84
N PHE A 101 -1.19 -2.15 8.81
CA PHE A 101 -0.23 -1.05 8.95
C PHE A 101 0.77 -0.98 7.80
N VAL A 102 1.08 -2.09 7.13
CA VAL A 102 1.92 -2.06 5.92
C VAL A 102 1.26 -1.25 4.81
N LEU A 103 -0.06 -1.36 4.65
CA LEU A 103 -0.82 -0.53 3.70
C LEU A 103 -0.78 0.95 4.10
N ALA A 104 -0.89 1.25 5.40
CA ALA A 104 -0.81 2.61 5.92
C ALA A 104 0.54 3.30 5.61
N VAL A 105 1.65 2.55 5.52
CA VAL A 105 2.95 3.09 5.11
C VAL A 105 2.90 3.68 3.69
N GLY A 106 2.05 3.13 2.80
CA GLY A 106 1.85 3.65 1.44
C GLY A 106 1.23 5.06 1.39
N ALA A 107 0.63 5.54 2.49
CA ALA A 107 0.16 6.92 2.63
C ALA A 107 1.28 7.91 3.00
N LEU A 108 2.44 7.41 3.44
CA LEU A 108 3.60 8.21 3.83
C LEU A 108 4.48 8.49 2.60
N GLU A 109 5.46 9.40 2.74
CA GLU A 109 6.21 9.93 1.59
C GLU A 109 7.70 10.21 1.86
N LYS A 110 8.30 9.55 2.86
CA LYS A 110 9.77 9.67 3.08
C LYS A 110 10.52 8.51 2.45
N GLN A 111 11.79 8.73 2.15
CA GLN A 111 12.69 7.69 1.61
C GLN A 111 12.70 6.42 2.48
N SER A 112 12.73 6.55 3.80
CA SER A 112 12.73 5.40 4.70
C SER A 112 11.41 4.61 4.68
N ASP A 113 10.29 5.23 4.25
CA ASP A 113 9.05 4.50 4.03
C ASP A 113 9.16 3.62 2.77
N LEU A 114 9.73 4.16 1.69
CA LEU A 114 10.03 3.39 0.49
C LEU A 114 10.97 2.22 0.78
N GLU A 115 12.09 2.47 1.46
CA GLU A 115 13.08 1.44 1.80
C GLU A 115 12.46 0.31 2.63
N LEU A 116 11.59 0.66 3.58
CA LEU A 116 10.83 -0.31 4.36
C LEU A 116 9.86 -1.10 3.49
N LEU A 117 9.12 -0.45 2.57
CA LEU A 117 8.21 -1.16 1.68
C LEU A 117 8.96 -2.10 0.74
N CYS A 118 10.09 -1.66 0.16
CA CYS A 118 10.93 -2.51 -0.67
C CYS A 118 11.43 -3.74 0.08
N SER A 119 11.93 -3.57 1.32
CA SER A 119 12.39 -4.72 2.13
C SER A 119 11.24 -5.65 2.50
N LEU A 120 10.06 -5.11 2.82
CA LEU A 120 8.89 -5.93 3.14
C LEU A 120 8.33 -6.69 1.94
N VAL A 121 8.46 -6.19 0.70
CA VAL A 121 8.11 -6.97 -0.50
C VAL A 121 9.02 -8.19 -0.64
N ALA A 122 10.32 -8.01 -0.44
CA ALA A 122 11.32 -9.06 -0.63
C ALA A 122 11.37 -10.07 0.52
N GLU A 123 11.34 -9.58 1.76
CA GLU A 123 11.70 -10.33 2.97
C GLU A 123 10.56 -10.41 4.01
N GLY A 124 9.36 -9.90 3.67
CA GLY A 124 8.20 -9.96 4.54
C GLY A 124 7.91 -11.37 5.03
N THR A 125 7.72 -11.52 6.34
CA THR A 125 7.63 -12.83 7.02
C THR A 125 6.39 -13.63 6.63
N THR A 126 5.30 -12.95 6.27
CA THR A 126 4.07 -13.57 5.77
C THR A 126 3.77 -13.12 4.35
N VAL A 127 3.01 -13.94 3.63
CA VAL A 127 2.59 -13.63 2.26
C VAL A 127 1.69 -12.39 2.22
N GLU A 128 0.90 -12.16 3.26
CA GLU A 128 0.05 -11.00 3.42
C GLU A 128 0.87 -9.71 3.62
N ILE A 129 1.97 -9.77 4.39
CA ILE A 129 2.91 -8.64 4.53
C ILE A 129 3.53 -8.29 3.18
N ARG A 130 4.08 -9.28 2.45
CA ARG A 130 4.71 -9.05 1.14
C ARG A 130 3.71 -8.49 0.13
N ARG A 131 2.49 -9.07 0.08
CA ARG A 131 1.39 -8.58 -0.77
C ARG A 131 1.04 -7.13 -0.42
N ASN A 132 0.83 -6.83 0.86
CA ASN A 132 0.45 -5.49 1.29
C ASN A 132 1.58 -4.48 1.05
N ALA A 133 2.83 -4.88 1.20
CA ALA A 133 3.97 -4.05 0.87
C ALA A 133 4.00 -3.74 -0.63
N ALA A 134 3.73 -4.72 -1.50
CA ALA A 134 3.65 -4.50 -2.93
C ALA A 134 2.53 -3.52 -3.30
N ALA A 135 1.36 -3.64 -2.67
CA ALA A 135 0.25 -2.70 -2.83
C ALA A 135 0.61 -1.28 -2.38
N ALA A 136 1.14 -1.17 -1.16
CA ALA A 136 1.55 0.10 -0.56
C ALA A 136 2.65 0.79 -1.38
N LEU A 137 3.58 0.03 -1.96
CA LEU A 137 4.66 0.54 -2.79
C LEU A 137 4.15 1.19 -4.08
N GLY A 138 3.17 0.57 -4.75
CA GLY A 138 2.51 1.19 -5.92
C GLY A 138 1.77 2.49 -5.57
N GLN A 139 1.09 2.51 -4.42
CA GLN A 139 0.44 3.72 -3.89
C GLN A 139 1.46 4.81 -3.56
N PHE A 140 2.54 4.46 -2.85
CA PHE A 140 3.63 5.35 -2.49
C PHE A 140 4.22 6.02 -3.73
N CYS A 141 4.56 5.23 -4.76
CA CYS A 141 5.16 5.77 -5.99
C CYS A 141 4.23 6.76 -6.70
N THR A 142 2.94 6.47 -6.77
CA THR A 142 1.96 7.38 -7.40
C THR A 142 1.90 8.70 -6.63
N ARG A 143 1.76 8.63 -5.29
CA ARG A 143 1.66 9.81 -4.44
C ARG A 143 2.93 10.65 -4.44
N ALA A 144 4.08 10.00 -4.28
CA ALA A 144 5.38 10.65 -4.35
C ALA A 144 5.57 11.33 -5.71
N ARG A 145 5.08 10.75 -6.82
CA ARG A 145 5.15 11.36 -8.14
C ARG A 145 4.23 12.58 -8.26
N ASP A 146 2.96 12.46 -7.86
CA ASP A 146 2.00 13.57 -7.87
C ASP A 146 2.49 14.75 -7.02
N GLY A 147 3.20 14.46 -5.94
CA GLY A 147 3.86 15.45 -5.09
C GLY A 147 5.21 15.97 -5.57
N GLY A 148 5.71 15.53 -6.74
CA GLY A 148 7.03 15.92 -7.28
C GLY A 148 8.23 15.42 -6.47
N ARG A 149 8.05 14.40 -5.63
CA ARG A 149 9.05 13.82 -4.71
C ARG A 149 9.68 12.53 -5.22
N LEU A 150 9.04 11.84 -6.17
CA LEU A 150 9.55 10.57 -6.70
C LEU A 150 10.80 10.80 -7.54
N SER A 151 11.96 10.39 -7.02
CA SER A 151 13.21 10.40 -7.77
C SER A 151 13.36 9.14 -8.63
N ILE A 152 14.21 9.21 -9.66
CA ILE A 152 14.52 8.06 -10.54
C ILE A 152 15.14 6.91 -9.74
N THR A 153 15.90 7.20 -8.68
CA THR A 153 16.46 6.16 -7.79
C THR A 153 15.37 5.46 -6.99
N TRP A 154 14.40 6.21 -6.45
CA TRP A 154 13.27 5.64 -5.73
C TRP A 154 12.37 4.79 -6.64
N GLU A 155 12.08 5.30 -7.83
CA GLU A 155 11.32 4.58 -8.86
C GLU A 155 12.00 3.26 -9.25
N HIS A 156 13.32 3.29 -9.49
CA HIS A 156 14.10 2.08 -9.79
C HIS A 156 14.07 1.07 -8.63
N SER A 157 14.28 1.51 -7.38
CA SER A 157 14.20 0.62 -6.21
C SER A 157 12.83 -0.01 -6.04
N ALA A 158 11.75 0.75 -6.30
CA ALA A 158 10.39 0.22 -6.24
C ALA A 158 10.16 -0.86 -7.31
N ILE A 159 10.57 -0.60 -8.55
CA ILE A 159 10.44 -1.56 -9.65
C ILE A 159 11.24 -2.84 -9.36
N LEU A 160 12.46 -2.70 -8.84
CA LEU A 160 13.30 -3.85 -8.47
C LEU A 160 12.62 -4.70 -7.39
N ALA A 161 12.08 -4.08 -6.33
CA ALA A 161 11.38 -4.82 -5.28
C ALA A 161 10.11 -5.50 -5.82
N LEU A 162 9.33 -4.82 -6.66
CA LEU A 162 8.14 -5.42 -7.27
C LEU A 162 8.48 -6.58 -8.21
N SER A 163 9.60 -6.49 -8.96
CA SER A 163 10.16 -7.58 -9.76
C SER A 163 10.53 -8.79 -8.90
N GLN A 164 11.12 -8.60 -7.72
CA GLN A 164 11.34 -9.69 -6.76
C GLN A 164 10.02 -10.31 -6.28
N GLY A 165 8.97 -9.50 -6.08
CA GLY A 165 7.64 -10.00 -5.75
C GLY A 165 6.99 -10.86 -6.85
N LEU A 166 7.40 -10.72 -8.12
CA LEU A 166 6.98 -11.62 -9.21
C LEU A 166 7.59 -13.02 -9.13
N GLU A 167 8.62 -13.22 -8.29
CA GLU A 167 9.30 -14.50 -8.08
C GLU A 167 8.79 -15.23 -6.83
N ASP A 168 7.76 -14.70 -6.16
CA ASP A 168 7.23 -15.32 -4.95
C ASP A 168 6.43 -16.58 -5.28
N HIS A 169 7.00 -17.75 -5.04
CA HIS A 169 6.37 -19.06 -5.21
C HIS A 169 6.03 -19.74 -3.88
N SER A 170 5.74 -18.96 -2.84
CA SER A 170 5.40 -19.50 -1.52
C SER A 170 4.13 -20.36 -1.57
N VAL A 171 4.17 -21.50 -0.88
CA VAL A 171 3.05 -22.44 -0.76
C VAL A 171 2.75 -22.68 0.70
N ASP A 172 1.46 -22.71 1.05
CA ASP A 172 0.99 -23.18 2.35
C ASP A 172 -0.23 -24.11 2.19
N ASN A 173 -0.94 -24.36 3.30
CA ASN A 173 -2.12 -25.22 3.37
C ASN A 173 -3.25 -24.79 2.41
N ARG A 174 -3.22 -23.55 1.94
CA ARG A 174 -4.17 -22.92 1.01
C ARG A 174 -3.72 -23.06 -0.46
N GLY A 175 -2.54 -23.61 -0.71
CA GLY A 175 -1.93 -23.75 -2.03
C GLY A 175 -0.88 -22.69 -2.33
N ASP A 176 -0.77 -22.28 -3.60
CA ASP A 176 0.16 -21.22 -4.06
C ASP A 176 -0.32 -19.85 -3.58
N VAL A 177 0.05 -19.51 -2.34
CA VAL A 177 -0.22 -18.20 -1.76
C VAL A 177 0.70 -17.11 -2.31
N GLY A 178 1.90 -17.48 -2.79
CA GLY A 178 2.83 -16.56 -3.46
C GLY A 178 2.21 -15.88 -4.68
N SER A 179 1.26 -16.55 -5.35
CA SER A 179 0.46 -15.95 -6.43
C SER A 179 -0.26 -14.66 -6.03
N TRP A 180 -0.53 -14.43 -4.74
CA TRP A 180 -1.14 -13.19 -4.24
C TRP A 180 -0.16 -12.03 -4.33
N VAL A 181 1.11 -12.28 -4.02
CA VAL A 181 2.20 -11.31 -4.13
C VAL A 181 2.51 -11.06 -5.60
N ARG A 182 2.67 -12.12 -6.42
CA ARG A 182 2.91 -11.98 -7.87
C ARG A 182 1.83 -11.12 -8.53
N LYS A 183 0.55 -11.41 -8.23
CA LYS A 183 -0.58 -10.64 -8.76
C LYS A 183 -0.56 -9.19 -8.30
N GLN A 184 -0.30 -8.94 -7.01
CA GLN A 184 -0.27 -7.59 -6.49
C GLN A 184 0.92 -6.79 -7.05
N SER A 185 2.08 -7.42 -7.24
CA SER A 185 3.23 -6.81 -7.89
C SER A 185 2.92 -6.39 -9.32
N LEU A 186 2.23 -7.23 -10.11
CA LEU A 186 1.76 -6.87 -11.46
C LEU A 186 0.84 -5.65 -11.43
N HIS A 187 -0.12 -5.60 -10.48
CA HIS A 187 -1.02 -4.45 -10.35
C HIS A 187 -0.27 -3.16 -9.97
N SER A 188 0.70 -3.24 -9.07
CA SER A 188 1.48 -2.08 -8.64
C SER A 188 2.43 -1.59 -9.74
N LEU A 189 3.06 -2.50 -10.49
CA LEU A 189 3.84 -2.17 -11.68
C LEU A 189 2.98 -1.50 -12.74
N ALA A 190 1.81 -2.07 -13.05
CA ALA A 190 0.84 -1.52 -13.99
C ALA A 190 0.49 -0.08 -13.61
N ARG A 191 0.20 0.17 -12.33
CA ARG A 191 -0.06 1.52 -11.81
C ARG A 191 1.12 2.47 -12.02
N ILE A 192 2.34 2.04 -11.71
CA ILE A 192 3.55 2.88 -11.86
C ILE A 192 3.78 3.26 -13.32
N PHE A 193 3.68 2.31 -14.24
CA PHE A 193 3.92 2.51 -15.67
C PHE A 193 2.78 3.25 -16.37
N ALA A 194 1.52 3.04 -15.99
CA ALA A 194 0.38 3.80 -16.53
C ALA A 194 0.42 5.27 -16.11
N THR A 195 1.02 5.58 -14.95
CA THR A 195 1.10 6.95 -14.44
C THR A 195 2.25 7.74 -15.10
N ASP A 196 3.22 7.07 -15.75
CA ASP A 196 4.28 7.72 -16.55
C ASP A 196 4.79 6.75 -17.63
N SER A 197 4.40 7.04 -18.88
CA SER A 197 4.73 6.24 -20.06
C SER A 197 6.22 6.18 -20.38
N GLN A 198 7.05 7.02 -19.76
CA GLN A 198 8.51 6.98 -19.93
C GLN A 198 9.21 6.11 -18.90
N THR A 199 8.53 5.67 -17.82
CA THR A 199 9.18 4.92 -16.74
C THR A 199 9.85 3.64 -17.24
N PHE A 200 9.21 2.86 -18.12
CA PHE A 200 9.80 1.62 -18.64
C PHE A 200 10.96 1.90 -19.61
N GLN A 201 10.85 2.95 -20.44
CA GLN A 201 11.94 3.38 -21.31
C GLN A 201 13.18 3.77 -20.48
N ARG A 202 13.00 4.60 -19.45
CA ARG A 202 14.09 5.02 -18.55
C ARG A 202 14.70 3.84 -17.80
N LEU A 203 13.89 2.84 -17.42
CA LEU A 203 14.39 1.60 -16.85
C LEU A 203 15.30 0.87 -17.84
N ASN A 204 14.84 0.68 -19.07
CA ASN A 204 15.59 -0.01 -20.12
C ASN A 204 16.90 0.70 -20.50
N GLU A 205 16.92 2.04 -20.48
CA GLU A 205 18.14 2.83 -20.73
C GLU A 205 19.17 2.76 -19.60
N ARG A 206 18.69 2.60 -18.36
CA ARG A 206 19.52 2.64 -17.15
C ARG A 206 20.00 1.27 -16.67
N ASP A 207 19.14 0.27 -16.81
CA ASP A 207 19.29 -1.10 -16.28
C ASP A 207 18.55 -2.07 -17.21
N ASP A 208 19.18 -2.34 -18.35
CA ASP A 208 18.66 -3.23 -19.40
C ASP A 208 18.43 -4.66 -18.88
N GLU A 209 19.30 -5.15 -17.99
CA GLU A 209 19.17 -6.45 -17.35
C GLU A 209 17.89 -6.54 -16.50
N LEU A 210 17.61 -5.54 -15.67
CA LEU A 210 16.35 -5.49 -14.92
C LEU A 210 15.14 -5.37 -15.85
N ALA A 211 15.21 -4.55 -16.91
CA ALA A 211 14.12 -4.40 -17.87
C ALA A 211 13.81 -5.72 -18.60
N ILE A 212 14.84 -6.43 -19.10
CA ILE A 212 14.70 -7.71 -19.79
C ILE A 212 14.12 -8.78 -18.84
N ARG A 213 14.66 -8.86 -17.62
CA ARG A 213 14.14 -9.78 -16.60
C ARG A 213 12.69 -9.50 -16.27
N LEU A 214 12.33 -8.24 -16.06
CA LEU A 214 10.96 -7.83 -15.74
C LEU A 214 10.01 -8.20 -16.88
N LEU A 215 10.38 -7.92 -18.13
CA LEU A 215 9.59 -8.31 -19.29
C LEU A 215 9.44 -9.83 -19.39
N GLY A 216 10.51 -10.58 -19.15
CA GLY A 216 10.49 -12.04 -19.08
C GLY A 216 9.55 -12.58 -17.99
N GLN A 217 9.60 -12.02 -16.78
CA GLN A 217 8.70 -12.37 -15.67
C GLN A 217 7.23 -12.09 -16.01
N ILE A 218 6.94 -10.94 -16.63
CA ILE A 218 5.59 -10.58 -17.07
C ILE A 218 5.09 -11.59 -18.12
N LEU A 219 5.90 -11.90 -19.13
CA LEU A 219 5.57 -12.88 -20.16
C LEU A 219 5.32 -14.27 -19.56
N CYS A 220 6.19 -14.74 -18.66
CA CYS A 220 5.98 -15.99 -17.94
C CYS A 220 4.64 -15.99 -17.17
N SER A 221 4.31 -14.88 -16.51
CA SER A 221 3.05 -14.72 -15.75
C SER A 221 1.80 -14.85 -16.64
N THR A 222 1.88 -14.54 -17.95
CA THR A 222 0.77 -14.77 -18.89
C THR A 222 0.48 -16.24 -19.18
N THR A 223 1.45 -17.11 -18.91
CA THR A 223 1.38 -18.56 -19.18
C THR A 223 1.12 -19.39 -17.94
N GLU A 224 0.98 -18.75 -16.77
CA GLU A 224 0.71 -19.44 -15.52
C GLU A 224 -0.67 -20.12 -15.49
N LYS A 225 -0.81 -21.13 -14.61
CA LYS A 225 -2.07 -21.89 -14.46
C LYS A 225 -3.21 -21.07 -13.84
N ILE A 226 -2.90 -19.98 -13.15
CA ILE A 226 -3.86 -19.19 -12.37
C ILE A 226 -4.46 -18.11 -13.26
N ASP A 227 -5.73 -18.24 -13.64
CA ASP A 227 -6.44 -17.31 -14.53
C ASP A 227 -6.34 -15.85 -14.09
N ARG A 228 -6.52 -15.59 -12.79
CA ARG A 228 -6.46 -14.23 -12.24
C ARG A 228 -5.08 -13.59 -12.39
N LEU A 229 -4.02 -14.39 -12.41
CA LEU A 229 -2.66 -13.90 -12.61
C LEU A 229 -2.41 -13.62 -14.10
N ARG A 230 -2.89 -14.52 -14.98
CA ARG A 230 -2.83 -14.30 -16.44
C ARG A 230 -3.52 -13.01 -16.86
N VAL A 231 -4.69 -12.71 -16.28
CA VAL A 231 -5.42 -11.45 -16.51
C VAL A 231 -4.59 -10.24 -16.07
N ALA A 232 -3.99 -10.29 -14.87
CA ALA A 232 -3.13 -9.20 -14.38
C ALA A 232 -1.90 -8.99 -15.27
N ALA A 233 -1.27 -10.07 -15.73
CA ALA A 233 -0.10 -10.03 -16.61
C ALA A 233 -0.47 -9.51 -18.01
N GLY A 234 -1.62 -9.92 -18.55
CA GLY A 234 -2.13 -9.41 -19.83
C GLY A 234 -2.38 -7.90 -19.79
N HIS A 235 -3.00 -7.40 -18.73
CA HIS A 235 -3.20 -5.96 -18.54
C HIS A 235 -1.86 -5.21 -18.40
N MET A 236 -0.90 -5.79 -17.69
CA MET A 236 0.46 -5.24 -17.59
C MET A 236 1.16 -5.15 -18.96
N LEU A 237 1.02 -6.17 -19.81
CA LEU A 237 1.53 -6.11 -21.20
C LEU A 237 0.81 -5.07 -22.06
N GLU A 238 -0.49 -4.91 -21.90
CA GLU A 238 -1.26 -3.89 -22.61
C GLU A 238 -0.69 -2.49 -22.33
N ILE A 239 -0.41 -2.16 -21.06
CA ILE A 239 0.20 -0.89 -20.65
C ILE A 239 1.59 -0.71 -21.28
N LEU A 240 2.43 -1.76 -21.28
CA LEU A 240 3.78 -1.67 -21.87
C LEU A 240 3.79 -1.56 -23.39
N LEU A 241 2.79 -2.11 -24.08
CA LEU A 241 2.79 -2.15 -25.54
C LEU A 241 2.03 -0.97 -26.16
N TYR A 242 0.98 -0.49 -25.50
CA TYR A 242 0.08 0.51 -26.06
C TYR A 242 0.17 1.88 -25.39
N GLU A 243 0.46 1.93 -24.09
CA GLU A 243 0.47 3.19 -23.33
C GLU A 243 1.84 3.85 -23.26
N GLN A 244 2.90 3.23 -23.83
CA GLN A 244 4.26 3.80 -23.89
C GLN A 244 4.45 4.82 -25.05
N ARG A 245 3.40 5.53 -25.46
CA ARG A 245 3.45 6.54 -26.53
C ARG A 245 3.76 7.93 -26.01
#